data_AF-A0A835LU83-F1
#
_entry.id   AF-A0A835LU83-F1
#
_cell.length_a   1.000
_cell.length_b   1.000
_cell.length_c   1.000
_cell.angle_alpha   90.00
_cell.angle_beta   90.00
_cell.angle_gamma   90.00
#
_symmetry.space_group_name_H-M   'P 1'
#
loop_
_entity.id
_entity.type
_entity.pdbx_description
1 polymer ?
#
loop_
_entity_poly.entity_id
_entity_poly.type
_entity_poly.pdbx_seq_one_letter_code
_entity_poly.pdbx_strand_id
1 'polypeptide(L)'
;MRKRSIWAWAVAIICFIVLMIVTPSIPQSQDYHNFADQRYFLGMPNMLNVVSNFPFLVIGIIGLIFCYHGNYFQFSLKGELYGWTCFFIGVAAVAFGSSYYHLNPNDATLVWDRLPMTIAFTSIIAIFIIERIDEKKGTASIIPLVLAGVISILYWRQAQYFLYLYHLTMIYLSALLIYNKFFDDLRPYALVQFLPCIAIPLMAILMPPMYTHSTYWLWAAGETHDLAAWLTSGLGFYLLAKVEEAEDKPIYRLTHQVVSGHTIKHLFAAMVPVFLTLMLAKRSIAPERQSLLKTWKISWIHYKESRVEVKSSNYSQIDASIGEP
;
A
#
# COMPACT_ATOMS: atom_id res chain seq x y z
N MET A 1 -23.32 -8.72 -17.70
CA MET A 1 -22.15 -8.47 -16.80
C MET A 1 -20.83 -8.19 -17.53
N ARG A 2 -20.52 -8.83 -18.67
CA ARG A 2 -19.28 -8.58 -19.46
C ARG A 2 -19.14 -7.12 -19.95
N LYS A 3 -20.22 -6.54 -20.48
CA LYS A 3 -20.24 -5.13 -20.96
C LYS A 3 -19.91 -4.10 -19.86
N ARG A 4 -20.43 -4.27 -18.63
CA ARG A 4 -20.16 -3.35 -17.50
C ARG A 4 -18.68 -3.32 -17.09
N SER A 5 -17.99 -4.47 -17.17
CA SER A 5 -16.56 -4.55 -16.86
C SER A 5 -15.71 -3.82 -17.89
N ILE A 6 -16.07 -3.93 -19.18
CA ILE A 6 -15.36 -3.23 -20.26
C ILE A 6 -15.53 -1.71 -20.10
N TRP A 7 -16.74 -1.25 -19.77
CA TRP A 7 -16.99 0.16 -19.48
C TRP A 7 -16.19 0.68 -18.29
N ALA A 8 -16.04 -0.11 -17.22
CA ALA A 8 -15.22 0.29 -16.08
C ALA A 8 -13.74 0.49 -16.47
N TRP A 9 -13.18 -0.43 -17.24
CA TRP A 9 -11.82 -0.29 -17.78
C TRP A 9 -11.69 0.91 -18.74
N ALA A 10 -12.67 1.11 -19.62
CA ALA A 10 -12.68 2.24 -20.54
C ALA A 10 -12.72 3.58 -19.78
N VAL A 11 -13.58 3.69 -18.76
CA VAL A 11 -13.66 4.88 -17.90
C VAL A 11 -12.34 5.09 -17.15
N ALA A 12 -11.75 4.05 -16.57
CA ALA A 12 -10.47 4.16 -15.89
C ALA A 12 -9.34 4.66 -16.82
N ILE A 13 -9.27 4.13 -18.05
CA ILE A 13 -8.31 4.57 -19.06
C ILE A 13 -8.56 6.03 -19.46
N ILE A 14 -9.82 6.42 -19.69
CA ILE A 14 -10.17 7.81 -20.02
C ILE A 14 -9.78 8.75 -18.87
N CYS A 15 -10.13 8.41 -17.63
CA CYS A 15 -9.75 9.19 -16.45
C CYS A 15 -8.23 9.32 -16.32
N PHE A 16 -7.48 8.24 -16.57
CA PHE A 16 -6.02 8.27 -16.60
C PHE A 16 -5.49 9.20 -17.68
N ILE A 17 -6.00 9.12 -18.91
CA ILE A 17 -5.59 10.00 -20.01
C ILE A 17 -5.90 11.47 -19.69
N VAL A 18 -7.09 11.76 -19.17
CA VAL A 18 -7.48 13.12 -18.75
C VAL A 18 -6.55 13.64 -17.66
N LEU A 19 -6.23 12.82 -16.65
CA LEU A 19 -5.26 13.18 -15.60
C LEU A 19 -3.89 13.53 -16.19
N MET A 20 -3.40 12.72 -17.13
CA MET A 20 -2.10 12.96 -17.79
C MET A 20 -2.07 14.23 -18.64
N ILE A 21 -3.20 14.65 -19.21
CA ILE A 21 -3.32 15.86 -20.04
C ILE A 21 -3.49 17.11 -19.17
N VAL A 22 -4.32 17.05 -18.12
CA VAL A 22 -4.75 18.22 -17.33
C VAL A 22 -3.75 18.61 -16.25
N THR A 23 -3.00 17.64 -15.71
CA THR A 23 -1.98 17.91 -14.68
C THR A 23 -0.59 18.11 -15.30
N PRO A 24 0.30 18.91 -14.68
CA PRO A 24 1.70 18.98 -15.11
C PRO A 24 2.43 17.67 -14.83
N SER A 25 3.48 17.36 -15.60
CA SER A 25 4.36 16.22 -15.31
C SER A 25 5.06 16.40 -13.96
N ILE A 26 5.31 15.29 -13.26
CA ILE A 26 6.02 15.29 -11.98
C ILE A 26 7.42 14.71 -12.22
N PRO A 27 8.47 15.54 -12.32
CA PRO A 27 9.83 15.05 -12.52
C PRO A 27 10.37 14.40 -11.25
N GLN A 28 11.37 13.53 -11.40
CA GLN A 28 12.07 12.98 -10.25
C GLN A 28 13.01 14.02 -9.63
N SER A 29 12.69 14.46 -8.41
CA SER A 29 13.58 15.33 -7.65
C SER A 29 14.87 14.59 -7.29
N GLN A 30 16.02 15.22 -7.55
CA GLN A 30 17.33 14.67 -7.20
C GLN A 30 17.60 14.74 -5.69
N ASP A 31 16.93 15.65 -4.97
CA ASP A 31 16.98 15.69 -3.50
C ASP A 31 16.42 14.41 -2.86
N TYR A 32 15.64 13.62 -3.60
CA TYR A 32 15.13 12.33 -3.16
C TYR A 32 16.25 11.31 -2.86
N HIS A 33 17.43 11.49 -3.45
CA HIS A 33 18.60 10.64 -3.20
C HIS A 33 19.44 11.11 -2.01
N ASN A 34 19.16 12.32 -1.49
CA ASN A 34 19.96 12.97 -0.46
C ASN A 34 19.46 12.62 0.95
N PHE A 35 19.76 11.40 1.40
CA PHE A 35 19.40 10.89 2.72
C PHE A 35 20.09 11.65 3.85
N ALA A 36 19.45 11.68 5.02
CA ALA A 36 20.00 12.27 6.23
C ALA A 36 21.19 11.46 6.79
N ASP A 37 21.05 10.13 6.83
CA ASP A 37 22.13 9.24 7.23
C ASP A 37 22.95 8.80 6.02
N GLN A 38 24.15 9.39 5.90
CA GLN A 38 25.14 9.07 4.87
C GLN A 38 26.38 8.38 5.45
N ARG A 39 26.30 7.88 6.69
CA ARG A 39 27.46 7.32 7.37
C ARG A 39 27.93 6.05 6.67
N TYR A 40 29.25 5.91 6.64
CA TYR A 40 29.93 4.72 6.17
C TYR A 40 30.31 3.86 7.38
N PHE A 41 29.75 2.66 7.46
CA PHE A 41 30.00 1.74 8.58
C PHE A 41 30.16 0.31 8.06
N LEU A 42 31.08 -0.46 8.64
CA LEU A 42 31.42 -1.85 8.24
C LEU A 42 31.68 -2.04 6.73
N GLY A 43 32.23 -1.03 6.05
CA GLY A 43 32.50 -1.11 4.61
C GLY A 43 31.31 -0.75 3.71
N MET A 44 30.18 -0.30 4.27
CA MET A 44 28.96 0.02 3.53
C MET A 44 28.54 1.49 3.73
N PRO A 45 28.30 2.26 2.65
CA PRO A 45 27.66 3.57 2.74
C PRO A 45 26.17 3.41 3.09
N ASN A 46 25.59 4.42 3.76
CA ASN A 46 24.17 4.44 4.12
C ASN A 46 23.72 3.17 4.87
N MET A 47 24.60 2.58 5.69
CA MET A 47 24.45 1.20 6.17
C MET A 47 23.09 0.93 6.81
N LEU A 48 22.57 1.84 7.64
CA LEU A 48 21.28 1.63 8.29
C LEU A 48 20.12 1.61 7.29
N ASN A 49 20.16 2.41 6.23
CA ASN A 49 19.18 2.38 5.15
C ASN A 49 19.27 1.07 4.34
N VAL A 50 20.46 0.48 4.20
CA VAL A 50 20.65 -0.83 3.55
C VAL A 50 20.11 -1.96 4.44
N VAL A 51 20.58 -2.06 5.69
CA VAL A 51 20.28 -3.20 6.57
C VAL A 51 18.82 -3.22 7.03
N SER A 52 18.19 -2.06 7.19
CA SER A 52 16.76 -1.95 7.55
C SER A 52 15.79 -2.54 6.52
N ASN A 53 16.28 -2.93 5.34
CA ASN A 53 15.50 -3.66 4.35
C ASN A 53 15.42 -5.18 4.58
N PHE A 54 16.28 -5.74 5.45
CA PHE A 54 16.30 -7.17 5.74
C PHE A 54 14.96 -7.75 6.24
N PRO A 55 14.15 -7.05 7.07
CA PRO A 55 12.83 -7.53 7.48
C PRO A 55 11.89 -7.86 6.32
N PHE A 56 11.96 -7.13 5.19
CA PHE A 56 11.18 -7.44 3.99
C PHE A 56 11.52 -8.82 3.42
N LEU A 57 12.82 -9.19 3.42
CA LEU A 57 13.25 -10.49 2.94
C LEU A 57 12.68 -11.61 3.81
N VAL A 58 12.79 -11.44 5.13
CA VAL A 58 12.31 -12.43 6.11
C VAL A 58 10.82 -12.65 5.94
N ILE A 59 10.02 -11.58 5.96
CA ILE A 59 8.56 -11.72 5.87
C ILE A 59 8.09 -12.15 4.48
N GLY A 60 8.78 -11.72 3.42
CA GLY A 60 8.51 -12.16 2.05
C GLY A 60 8.72 -13.66 1.89
N ILE A 61 9.83 -14.20 2.40
CA ILE A 61 10.11 -15.65 2.35
C ILE A 61 9.09 -16.44 3.21
N ILE A 62 8.83 -16.00 4.44
CA ILE A 62 7.83 -16.66 5.33
C ILE A 62 6.47 -16.71 4.64
N GLY A 63 6.03 -15.57 4.08
CA GLY A 63 4.77 -15.49 3.34
C GLY A 63 4.73 -16.44 2.16
N LEU A 64 5.79 -16.52 1.35
CA LEU A 64 5.87 -17.46 0.23
C LEU A 64 5.79 -18.91 0.68
N ILE A 65 6.52 -19.29 1.73
CA ILE A 65 6.48 -20.66 2.27
C ILE A 65 5.04 -21.00 2.68
N PHE A 66 4.37 -20.11 3.42
CA PHE A 66 3.01 -20.34 3.89
C PHE A 66 1.95 -20.31 2.78
N CYS A 67 2.19 -19.62 1.67
CA CYS A 67 1.32 -19.71 0.50
C CYS A 67 1.23 -21.15 -0.04
N TYR A 68 2.31 -21.92 0.04
CA TYR A 68 2.40 -23.27 -0.54
C TYR A 68 2.39 -24.39 0.51
N HIS A 69 2.46 -24.07 1.80
CA HIS A 69 2.45 -25.05 2.87
C HIS A 69 1.03 -25.40 3.30
N GLY A 70 0.54 -26.60 2.97
CA GLY A 70 -0.64 -27.21 3.60
C GLY A 70 -1.92 -26.36 3.65
N ASN A 71 -2.14 -25.50 2.65
CA ASN A 71 -3.19 -24.47 2.63
C ASN A 71 -3.28 -23.63 3.93
N TYR A 72 -2.14 -23.30 4.53
CA TYR A 72 -2.05 -22.61 5.81
C TYR A 72 -2.84 -21.29 5.83
N PHE A 73 -2.77 -20.50 4.74
CA PHE A 73 -3.51 -19.24 4.60
C PHE A 73 -5.00 -19.38 4.20
N GLN A 74 -5.51 -20.62 4.18
CA GLN A 74 -6.92 -20.93 3.92
C GLN A 74 -7.41 -20.32 2.59
N PHE A 75 -6.61 -20.41 1.54
CA PHE A 75 -7.03 -19.96 0.20
C PHE A 75 -8.19 -20.83 -0.28
N SER A 76 -9.30 -20.18 -0.63
CA SER A 76 -10.47 -20.84 -1.23
C SER A 76 -10.39 -20.83 -2.75
N LEU A 77 -9.67 -19.85 -3.32
CA LEU A 77 -9.60 -19.60 -4.75
C LEU A 77 -8.16 -19.66 -5.26
N LYS A 78 -7.95 -20.24 -6.45
CA LYS A 78 -6.60 -20.32 -7.07
C LYS A 78 -6.02 -18.93 -7.37
N GLY A 79 -6.87 -17.96 -7.69
CA GLY A 79 -6.46 -16.58 -7.92
C GLY A 79 -5.79 -15.94 -6.71
N GLU A 80 -6.23 -16.28 -5.50
CA GLU A 80 -5.61 -15.78 -4.27
C GLU A 80 -4.18 -16.27 -4.14
N LEU A 81 -3.93 -17.57 -4.40
CA LEU A 81 -2.57 -18.12 -4.35
C LEU A 81 -1.64 -17.36 -5.30
N TYR A 82 -2.08 -17.11 -6.54
CA TYR A 82 -1.25 -16.36 -7.50
C TYR A 82 -1.03 -14.91 -7.09
N GLY A 83 -2.08 -14.22 -6.64
CA GLY A 83 -1.97 -12.83 -6.18
C GLY A 83 -1.05 -12.69 -4.97
N TRP A 84 -1.20 -13.55 -3.96
CA TRP A 84 -0.37 -13.52 -2.75
C TRP A 84 1.06 -13.96 -3.03
N THR A 85 1.27 -14.89 -3.96
CA THR A 85 2.61 -15.25 -4.42
C THR A 85 3.31 -14.06 -5.07
N CYS A 86 2.64 -13.36 -5.99
CA CYS A 86 3.20 -12.15 -6.60
C CYS A 86 3.50 -11.07 -5.55
N PHE A 87 2.60 -10.89 -4.57
CA PHE A 87 2.80 -9.97 -3.46
C PHE A 87 4.06 -10.31 -2.65
N PHE A 88 4.20 -11.54 -2.16
CA PHE A 88 5.34 -11.91 -1.32
C PHE A 88 6.66 -12.02 -2.09
N ILE A 89 6.63 -12.37 -3.39
CA ILE A 89 7.82 -12.22 -4.26
C ILE A 89 8.22 -10.75 -4.35
N GLY A 90 7.27 -9.84 -4.58
CA GLY A 90 7.51 -8.40 -4.59
C GLY A 90 8.13 -7.93 -3.28
N VAL A 91 7.55 -8.31 -2.14
CA VAL A 91 8.05 -7.98 -0.80
C VAL A 91 9.48 -8.50 -0.58
N ALA A 92 9.77 -9.76 -0.90
CA ALA A 92 11.13 -10.30 -0.78
C ALA A 92 12.12 -9.57 -1.70
N ALA A 93 11.68 -9.22 -2.92
CA ALA A 93 12.50 -8.50 -3.89
C ALA A 93 12.76 -7.03 -3.48
N VAL A 94 11.86 -6.37 -2.72
CA VAL A 94 12.11 -5.04 -2.13
C VAL A 94 13.42 -5.04 -1.35
N ALA A 95 13.71 -6.11 -0.59
CA ALA A 95 14.91 -6.16 0.22
C ALA A 95 16.19 -5.96 -0.60
N PHE A 96 16.27 -6.60 -1.77
CA PHE A 96 17.42 -6.50 -2.67
C PHE A 96 17.42 -5.20 -3.46
N GLY A 97 16.27 -4.84 -4.04
CA GLY A 97 16.12 -3.63 -4.85
C GLY A 97 16.39 -2.35 -4.08
N SER A 98 15.80 -2.24 -2.89
CA SER A 98 15.98 -1.12 -1.99
C SER A 98 17.40 -1.05 -1.42
N SER A 99 17.97 -2.18 -1.01
CA SER A 99 19.37 -2.23 -0.58
C SER A 99 20.33 -1.77 -1.67
N TYR A 100 20.12 -2.21 -2.92
CA TYR A 100 20.95 -1.80 -4.06
C TYR A 100 20.84 -0.29 -4.32
N TYR A 101 19.63 0.26 -4.25
CA TYR A 101 19.41 1.71 -4.30
C TYR A 101 20.17 2.44 -3.19
N HIS A 102 20.07 1.98 -1.95
CA HIS A 102 20.73 2.65 -0.82
C HIS A 102 22.26 2.52 -0.82
N LEU A 103 22.83 1.48 -1.42
CA LEU A 103 24.28 1.37 -1.60
C LEU A 103 24.82 2.43 -2.59
N ASN A 104 24.05 2.79 -3.61
CA ASN A 104 24.43 3.79 -4.60
C ASN A 104 23.19 4.59 -5.06
N PRO A 105 22.75 5.60 -4.30
CA PRO A 105 21.50 6.31 -4.58
C PRO A 105 21.55 7.12 -5.86
N ASN A 106 20.74 6.74 -6.85
CA ASN A 106 20.49 7.51 -8.08
C ASN A 106 19.24 6.97 -8.78
N ASP A 107 18.79 7.64 -9.84
CA ASP A 107 17.60 7.25 -10.60
C ASP A 107 17.68 5.84 -11.21
N ALA A 108 18.88 5.38 -11.59
CA ALA A 108 19.05 4.07 -12.20
C ALA A 108 18.87 2.94 -11.17
N THR A 109 19.39 3.13 -9.96
CA THR A 109 19.25 2.17 -8.88
C THR A 109 17.87 2.25 -8.22
N LEU A 110 17.23 3.43 -8.21
CA LEU A 110 15.87 3.65 -7.69
C LEU A 110 14.78 2.86 -8.45
N VAL A 111 15.00 2.54 -9.72
CA VAL A 111 14.13 1.62 -10.48
C VAL A 111 13.98 0.29 -9.76
N TRP A 112 15.08 -0.23 -9.22
CA TRP A 112 15.11 -1.53 -8.57
C TRP A 112 14.46 -1.50 -7.20
N ASP A 113 14.42 -0.35 -6.52
CA ASP A 113 13.64 -0.16 -5.29
C ASP A 113 12.13 -0.11 -5.59
N ARG A 114 11.73 0.61 -6.64
CA ARG A 114 10.31 0.81 -7.00
C ARG A 114 9.64 -0.36 -7.69
N LEU A 115 10.35 -1.08 -8.54
CA LEU A 115 9.79 -2.17 -9.32
C LEU A 115 9.18 -3.30 -8.45
N PRO A 116 9.86 -3.81 -7.40
CA PRO A 116 9.27 -4.78 -6.48
C PRO A 116 8.06 -4.23 -5.74
N MET A 117 8.08 -2.95 -5.35
CA MET A 117 6.96 -2.29 -4.70
C MET A 117 5.72 -2.24 -5.61
N THR A 118 5.88 -1.89 -6.90
CA THR A 118 4.72 -1.84 -7.82
C THR A 118 4.11 -3.22 -8.05
N ILE A 119 4.93 -4.27 -8.13
CA ILE A 119 4.45 -5.66 -8.19
C ILE A 119 3.61 -5.99 -6.94
N ALA A 120 4.09 -5.63 -5.75
CA ALA A 120 3.38 -5.89 -4.49
C ALA A 120 2.03 -5.14 -4.44
N PHE A 121 2.02 -3.82 -4.70
CA PHE A 121 0.79 -3.01 -4.66
C PHE A 121 -0.27 -3.46 -5.66
N THR A 122 0.14 -3.70 -6.91
CA THR A 122 -0.78 -4.14 -7.96
C THR A 122 -1.35 -5.53 -7.69
N SER A 123 -0.55 -6.42 -7.08
CA SER A 123 -1.00 -7.74 -6.64
C SER A 123 -2.06 -7.65 -5.53
N ILE A 124 -1.90 -6.77 -4.53
CA ILE A 124 -2.93 -6.53 -3.50
C ILE A 124 -4.24 -6.06 -4.13
N ILE A 125 -4.19 -5.12 -5.08
CA ILE A 125 -5.42 -4.66 -5.76
C ILE A 125 -6.11 -5.82 -6.47
N ALA A 126 -5.37 -6.68 -7.16
CA ALA A 126 -5.93 -7.87 -7.79
C ALA A 126 -6.58 -8.81 -6.76
N ILE A 127 -5.93 -9.04 -5.61
CA ILE A 127 -6.49 -9.83 -4.49
C ILE A 127 -7.82 -9.22 -4.00
N PHE A 128 -7.89 -7.90 -3.85
CA PHE A 128 -9.14 -7.22 -3.46
C PHE A 128 -10.26 -7.44 -4.48
N ILE A 129 -9.95 -7.39 -5.77
CA ILE A 129 -10.93 -7.68 -6.82
C ILE A 129 -11.39 -9.15 -6.73
N ILE A 130 -10.47 -10.09 -6.48
CA ILE A 130 -10.78 -11.52 -6.29
C ILE A 130 -11.71 -11.72 -5.09
N GLU A 131 -11.35 -11.16 -3.92
CA GLU A 131 -12.03 -11.44 -2.66
C GLU A 131 -13.36 -10.67 -2.50
N ARG A 132 -13.48 -9.48 -3.11
CA ARG A 132 -14.63 -8.57 -2.89
C ARG A 132 -15.56 -8.45 -4.08
N ILE A 133 -15.06 -8.57 -5.31
CA ILE A 133 -15.82 -8.28 -6.53
C ILE A 133 -16.19 -9.57 -7.25
N ASP A 134 -15.19 -10.28 -7.78
CA ASP A 134 -15.39 -11.45 -8.64
C ASP A 134 -14.08 -12.23 -8.80
N GLU A 135 -14.12 -13.53 -8.51
CA GLU A 135 -12.96 -14.42 -8.62
C GLU A 135 -12.32 -14.41 -10.01
N LYS A 136 -13.13 -14.59 -11.07
CA LYS A 136 -12.62 -14.80 -12.43
C LYS A 136 -12.00 -13.53 -12.98
N LYS A 137 -12.69 -12.39 -12.81
CA LYS A 137 -12.17 -11.08 -13.22
C LYS A 137 -10.97 -10.68 -12.39
N GLY A 138 -10.99 -10.93 -11.08
CA GLY A 138 -9.88 -10.65 -10.19
C GLY A 138 -8.63 -11.44 -10.58
N THR A 139 -8.77 -12.75 -10.81
CA THR A 139 -7.66 -13.61 -11.26
C THR A 139 -7.12 -13.15 -12.61
N ALA A 140 -8.01 -12.84 -13.56
CA ALA A 140 -7.61 -12.32 -14.87
C ALA A 140 -6.98 -10.92 -14.80
N SER A 141 -7.22 -10.16 -13.72
CA SER A 141 -6.66 -8.82 -13.53
C SER A 141 -5.22 -8.81 -12.99
N ILE A 142 -4.72 -9.92 -12.44
CA ILE A 142 -3.36 -10.00 -11.88
C ILE A 142 -2.32 -9.59 -12.93
N ILE A 143 -2.33 -10.25 -14.09
CA ILE A 143 -1.37 -9.98 -15.16
C ILE A 143 -1.42 -8.52 -15.64
N PRO A 144 -2.57 -7.97 -16.08
CA PRO A 144 -2.61 -6.59 -16.58
C PRO A 144 -2.28 -5.56 -15.49
N LEU A 145 -2.67 -5.78 -14.23
CA LEU A 145 -2.32 -4.85 -13.15
C LEU A 145 -0.82 -4.88 -12.83
N VAL A 146 -0.21 -6.06 -12.73
CA VAL A 146 1.24 -6.19 -12.52
C VAL A 146 2.01 -5.58 -13.69
N LEU A 147 1.59 -5.87 -14.94
CA LEU A 147 2.19 -5.26 -16.12
C LEU A 147 2.04 -3.73 -16.11
N ALA A 148 0.89 -3.19 -15.71
CA ALA A 148 0.73 -1.74 -15.56
C ALA A 148 1.70 -1.15 -14.52
N GLY A 149 1.95 -1.87 -13.42
CA GLY A 149 2.95 -1.50 -12.41
C GLY A 149 4.39 -1.56 -12.90
N VAL A 150 4.73 -2.54 -13.75
CA VAL A 150 6.06 -2.63 -14.38
C VAL A 150 6.23 -1.53 -15.43
N ILE A 151 5.23 -1.35 -16.29
CA ILE A 151 5.22 -0.35 -17.36
C ILE A 151 5.30 1.05 -16.77
N SER A 152 4.67 1.34 -15.62
CA SER A 152 4.75 2.67 -15.00
C SER A 152 6.19 3.03 -14.60
N ILE A 153 6.98 2.07 -14.11
CA ILE A 153 8.40 2.26 -13.79
C ILE A 153 9.25 2.37 -15.06
N LEU A 154 9.00 1.50 -16.05
CA LEU A 154 9.73 1.55 -17.31
C LEU A 154 9.45 2.85 -18.05
N TYR A 155 8.22 3.36 -18.02
CA TYR A 155 7.82 4.64 -18.57
C TYR A 155 8.55 5.81 -17.89
N TRP A 156 8.61 5.79 -16.56
CA TRP A 156 9.41 6.75 -15.81
C TRP A 156 10.90 6.69 -16.20
N ARG A 157 11.49 5.48 -16.33
CA ARG A 157 12.94 5.31 -16.58
C ARG A 157 13.39 5.42 -18.04
N GLN A 158 12.59 4.99 -19.03
CA GLN A 158 12.97 5.00 -20.47
C GLN A 158 13.18 6.41 -21.02
N ALA A 159 12.96 7.42 -20.17
CA ALA A 159 13.48 8.77 -20.28
C ALA A 159 15.01 8.91 -20.36
N GLN A 160 15.83 7.87 -20.13
CA GLN A 160 17.29 8.05 -20.17
C GLN A 160 18.01 7.27 -21.28
N TYR A 161 17.47 6.12 -21.71
CA TYR A 161 18.09 5.32 -22.78
C TYR A 161 17.79 5.86 -24.19
N PHE A 162 16.62 6.48 -24.39
CA PHE A 162 16.28 7.09 -25.68
C PHE A 162 17.12 8.36 -25.92
N LEU A 163 17.38 9.16 -24.88
CA LEU A 163 18.32 10.31 -24.94
C LEU A 163 19.72 9.90 -25.40
N TYR A 164 20.25 8.74 -24.95
CA TYR A 164 21.58 8.28 -25.38
C TYR A 164 21.64 7.89 -26.86
N LEU A 165 20.56 7.30 -27.42
CA LEU A 165 20.44 7.07 -28.87
C LEU A 165 20.16 8.38 -29.65
N TYR A 166 19.43 9.33 -29.07
CA TYR A 166 19.05 10.60 -29.71
C TYR A 166 20.14 11.67 -29.68
N HIS A 167 21.10 11.60 -28.75
CA HIS A 167 22.32 12.41 -28.77
C HIS A 167 23.12 12.22 -30.08
N LEU A 168 22.90 11.11 -30.80
CA LEU A 168 23.49 10.84 -32.12
C LEU A 168 22.78 11.55 -33.30
N THR A 169 21.55 12.04 -33.12
CA THR A 169 20.71 12.58 -34.22
C THR A 169 20.14 13.95 -33.85
N MET A 170 20.78 15.01 -34.36
CA MET A 170 20.53 16.43 -34.10
C MET A 170 19.07 16.91 -34.28
N ILE A 171 18.23 16.86 -33.23
CA ILE A 171 17.01 17.68 -33.07
C ILE A 171 16.82 18.00 -31.56
N TYR A 172 17.48 19.04 -31.05
CA TYR A 172 17.70 19.19 -29.60
C TYR A 172 16.60 19.90 -28.79
N LEU A 173 15.83 20.85 -29.33
CA LEU A 173 14.96 21.70 -28.49
C LEU A 173 13.47 21.31 -28.50
N SER A 174 12.89 21.02 -29.67
CA SER A 174 11.48 20.63 -29.77
C SER A 174 11.24 19.21 -29.25
N ALA A 175 12.16 18.29 -29.53
CA ALA A 175 12.08 16.91 -29.04
C ALA A 175 12.32 16.84 -27.52
N LEU A 176 13.24 17.64 -26.95
CA LEU A 176 13.50 17.67 -25.50
C LEU A 176 12.31 18.23 -24.70
N LEU A 177 11.62 19.24 -25.24
CA LEU A 177 10.39 19.80 -24.64
C LEU A 177 9.21 18.83 -24.69
N ILE A 178 9.09 18.02 -25.76
CA ILE A 178 8.09 16.95 -25.84
C ILE A 178 8.51 15.77 -24.96
N TYR A 179 9.81 15.45 -24.90
CA TYR A 179 10.36 14.34 -24.15
C TYR A 179 10.23 14.51 -22.64
N ASN A 180 10.66 15.65 -22.08
CA ASN A 180 10.46 15.96 -20.64
C ASN A 180 8.98 16.08 -20.24
N LYS A 181 8.09 16.29 -21.22
CA LYS A 181 6.64 16.33 -21.01
C LYS A 181 6.00 14.93 -20.98
N PHE A 182 6.66 13.91 -21.52
CA PHE A 182 6.11 12.56 -21.67
C PHE A 182 7.01 11.43 -21.13
N PHE A 183 8.24 11.69 -20.72
CA PHE A 183 9.18 10.72 -20.15
C PHE A 183 9.92 11.39 -18.98
N ASP A 184 10.24 10.63 -17.93
CA ASP A 184 10.62 11.12 -16.58
C ASP A 184 9.43 11.74 -15.81
N ASP A 185 8.27 11.11 -15.97
CA ASP A 185 7.05 11.51 -15.29
C ASP A 185 6.63 10.45 -14.27
N LEU A 186 6.63 10.84 -13.01
CA LEU A 186 6.28 9.98 -11.89
C LEU A 186 4.78 9.72 -11.78
N ARG A 187 3.91 10.47 -12.46
CA ARG A 187 2.45 10.36 -12.25
C ARG A 187 1.90 8.94 -12.41
N PRO A 188 2.25 8.14 -13.45
CA PRO A 188 1.75 6.78 -13.56
C PRO A 188 2.21 5.88 -12.41
N TYR A 189 3.46 6.05 -11.97
CA TYR A 189 3.98 5.34 -10.80
C TYR A 189 3.29 5.80 -9.50
N ALA A 190 3.11 7.11 -9.31
CA ALA A 190 2.42 7.69 -8.16
C ALA A 190 0.99 7.16 -8.05
N LEU A 191 0.28 7.00 -9.17
CA LEU A 191 -1.03 6.34 -9.16
C LEU A 191 -0.93 4.89 -8.69
N VAL A 192 0.02 4.10 -9.20
CA VAL A 192 0.23 2.72 -8.73
C VAL A 192 0.57 2.67 -7.25
N GLN A 193 1.34 3.63 -6.73
CA GLN A 193 1.79 3.67 -5.34
C GLN A 193 0.70 4.17 -4.36
N PHE A 194 -0.03 5.23 -4.73
CA PHE A 194 -0.93 5.93 -3.80
C PHE A 194 -2.41 5.60 -4.01
N LEU A 195 -2.84 5.20 -5.21
CA LEU A 195 -4.23 4.77 -5.42
C LEU A 195 -4.64 3.61 -4.50
N PRO A 196 -3.79 2.59 -4.25
CA PRO A 196 -4.12 1.54 -3.29
C PRO A 196 -4.36 2.04 -1.88
N CYS A 197 -3.68 3.11 -1.44
CA CYS A 197 -3.86 3.69 -0.11
C CYS A 197 -5.27 4.24 0.11
N ILE A 198 -5.99 4.56 -0.96
CA ILE A 198 -7.38 5.05 -0.91
C ILE A 198 -8.35 3.93 -1.28
N ALA A 199 -8.04 3.17 -2.32
CA ALA A 199 -8.92 2.12 -2.82
C ALA A 199 -9.09 0.97 -1.81
N ILE A 200 -8.01 0.57 -1.11
CA ILE A 200 -8.05 -0.53 -0.15
C ILE A 200 -8.96 -0.22 1.05
N PRO A 201 -8.82 0.90 1.78
CA PRO A 201 -9.74 1.23 2.87
C PRO A 201 -11.19 1.33 2.39
N LEU A 202 -11.42 2.02 1.27
CA LEU A 202 -12.75 2.21 0.71
C LEU A 202 -13.40 0.86 0.37
N MET A 203 -12.68 -0.04 -0.29
CA MET A 203 -13.17 -1.38 -0.61
C MET A 203 -13.37 -2.23 0.65
N ALA A 204 -12.46 -2.15 1.62
CA ALA A 204 -12.56 -2.89 2.88
C ALA A 204 -13.79 -2.47 3.72
N ILE A 205 -14.14 -1.18 3.71
CA ILE A 205 -15.28 -0.61 4.43
C ILE A 205 -16.60 -0.90 3.72
N LEU A 206 -16.65 -0.62 2.41
CA LEU A 206 -17.90 -0.65 1.64
C LEU A 206 -18.28 -2.06 1.19
N MET A 207 -17.30 -2.91 0.89
CA MET A 207 -17.54 -4.20 0.25
C MET A 207 -17.48 -5.36 1.26
N PRO A 208 -18.44 -6.30 1.24
CA PRO A 208 -18.45 -7.41 2.17
C PRO A 208 -17.24 -8.33 1.94
N PRO A 209 -16.51 -8.73 2.99
CA PRO A 209 -15.39 -9.64 2.89
C PRO A 209 -15.83 -11.08 2.60
N MET A 210 -14.95 -11.83 1.95
CA MET A 210 -15.03 -13.29 1.90
C MET A 210 -14.54 -13.95 3.20
N TYR A 211 -13.59 -13.30 3.88
CA TYR A 211 -12.89 -13.84 5.05
C TYR A 211 -13.11 -13.01 6.31
N THR A 212 -12.96 -13.63 7.47
CA THR A 212 -12.88 -12.95 8.76
C THR A 212 -11.62 -12.06 8.82
N HIS A 213 -11.51 -11.24 9.87
CA HIS A 213 -10.36 -10.35 10.10
C HIS A 213 -10.13 -9.29 9.01
N SER A 214 -11.15 -8.97 8.21
CA SER A 214 -11.11 -7.91 7.19
C SER A 214 -10.70 -6.54 7.74
N THR A 215 -10.82 -6.30 9.04
CA THR A 215 -10.37 -5.05 9.67
C THR A 215 -8.86 -4.87 9.56
N TYR A 216 -8.06 -5.95 9.48
CA TYR A 216 -6.59 -5.87 9.33
C TYR A 216 -6.16 -5.10 8.08
N TRP A 217 -6.98 -5.10 7.03
CA TRP A 217 -6.76 -4.25 5.86
C TRP A 217 -6.74 -2.76 6.19
N LEU A 218 -7.51 -2.32 7.19
CA LEU A 218 -7.51 -0.94 7.67
C LEU A 218 -6.34 -0.64 8.61
N TRP A 219 -5.80 -1.64 9.30
CA TRP A 219 -4.53 -1.49 10.04
C TRP A 219 -3.35 -1.37 9.08
N ALA A 220 -3.40 -2.10 7.96
CA ALA A 220 -2.43 -1.98 6.87
C ALA A 220 -2.56 -0.66 6.10
N ALA A 221 -3.79 -0.16 5.87
CA ALA A 221 -4.07 0.98 5.00
C ALA A 221 -4.40 2.31 5.72
N GLY A 222 -4.68 2.28 7.03
CA GLY A 222 -4.76 3.45 7.91
C GLY A 222 -6.14 4.05 8.16
N GLU A 223 -7.12 3.28 8.63
CA GLU A 223 -8.42 3.83 9.07
C GLU A 223 -8.99 3.12 10.32
N THR A 224 -9.20 3.85 11.43
CA THR A 224 -9.88 3.35 12.64
C THR A 224 -10.83 4.40 13.23
N HIS A 225 -11.97 3.95 13.78
CA HIS A 225 -13.07 4.81 14.26
C HIS A 225 -13.14 4.99 15.79
N ASP A 226 -12.18 4.45 16.54
CA ASP A 226 -12.11 4.65 18.00
C ASP A 226 -10.95 5.56 18.32
N LEU A 227 -11.22 6.74 18.90
CA LEU A 227 -10.20 7.75 19.20
C LEU A 227 -9.15 7.25 20.20
N ALA A 228 -9.50 6.33 21.12
CA ALA A 228 -8.56 5.74 22.06
C ALA A 228 -7.69 4.67 21.37
N ALA A 229 -8.27 3.89 20.45
CA ALA A 229 -7.49 3.02 19.57
C ALA A 229 -6.64 3.86 18.60
N TRP A 230 -7.14 4.95 18.05
CA TRP A 230 -6.47 5.85 17.10
C TRP A 230 -5.23 6.54 17.71
N LEU A 231 -5.31 6.91 19.00
CA LEU A 231 -4.19 7.43 19.77
C LEU A 231 -3.17 6.36 20.20
N THR A 232 -3.52 5.06 20.13
CA THR A 232 -2.63 3.93 20.48
C THR A 232 -2.21 3.06 19.28
N SER A 233 -2.88 3.19 18.12
CA SER A 233 -2.69 2.42 16.89
C SER A 233 -2.17 3.25 15.73
N GLY A 234 -1.65 4.45 16.02
CA GLY A 234 -1.53 5.59 15.12
C GLY A 234 -1.17 5.24 13.69
N LEU A 235 -1.97 5.72 12.72
CA LEU A 235 -1.78 5.68 11.25
C LEU A 235 -1.36 4.31 10.66
N GLY A 236 -2.01 3.88 9.58
CA GLY A 236 -1.61 2.63 8.90
C GLY A 236 -0.11 2.63 8.60
N PHE A 237 0.58 1.53 8.87
CA PHE A 237 2.04 1.44 8.89
C PHE A 237 2.71 2.03 7.63
N TYR A 238 2.04 1.91 6.47
CA TYR A 238 2.52 2.52 5.23
C TYR A 238 2.47 4.05 5.22
N LEU A 239 1.40 4.65 5.77
CA LEU A 239 1.28 6.10 5.90
C LEU A 239 2.32 6.65 6.88
N LEU A 240 2.56 5.95 7.99
CA LEU A 240 3.65 6.30 8.92
C LEU A 240 5.01 6.26 8.22
N ALA A 241 5.30 5.20 7.46
CA ALA A 241 6.52 5.14 6.68
C ALA A 241 6.67 6.33 5.71
N LYS A 242 5.55 6.83 5.13
CA LYS A 242 5.60 8.03 4.28
C LYS A 242 5.84 9.33 5.04
N VAL A 243 5.31 9.45 6.25
CA VAL A 243 5.63 10.59 7.14
C VAL A 243 7.10 10.55 7.53
N GLU A 244 7.62 9.38 7.91
CA GLU A 244 9.02 9.18 8.29
C GLU A 244 9.99 9.43 7.12
N GLU A 245 9.58 9.08 5.89
CA GLU A 245 10.31 9.43 4.67
C GLU A 245 10.40 10.95 4.47
N ALA A 246 9.28 11.66 4.65
CA ALA A 246 9.24 13.12 4.52
C ALA A 246 10.05 13.82 5.62
N GLU A 247 10.07 13.25 6.83
CA GLU A 247 10.73 13.79 8.01
C GLU A 247 12.12 13.15 8.26
N ASP A 248 12.79 12.64 7.22
CA ASP A 248 14.07 11.91 7.35
C ASP A 248 15.13 12.71 8.14
N LYS A 249 15.39 13.95 7.72
CA LYS A 249 16.38 14.84 8.36
C LYS A 249 15.92 15.34 9.74
N PRO A 250 14.67 15.79 9.95
CA PRO A 250 14.14 16.11 11.27
C PRO A 250 14.26 14.95 12.27
N ILE A 251 13.83 13.75 11.91
CA ILE A 251 13.94 12.56 12.76
C ILE A 251 15.41 12.25 13.07
N TYR A 252 16.29 12.29 12.08
CA TYR A 252 17.71 12.05 12.30
C TYR A 252 18.35 13.04 13.29
N ARG A 253 17.92 14.30 13.29
CA ARG A 253 18.36 15.29 14.29
C ARG A 253 17.80 14.98 15.68
N LEU A 254 16.51 14.61 15.77
CA LEU A 254 15.84 14.28 17.03
C LEU A 254 16.42 13.02 17.70
N THR A 255 16.87 12.04 16.91
CA THR A 255 17.51 10.81 17.41
C THR A 255 19.00 11.01 17.70
N HIS A 256 19.51 12.24 17.76
CA HIS A 256 20.93 12.55 17.93
C HIS A 256 21.82 11.84 16.90
N GLN A 257 21.36 11.79 15.65
CA GLN A 257 22.05 11.14 14.53
C GLN A 257 22.24 9.64 14.74
N VAL A 258 21.44 8.97 15.58
CA VAL A 258 21.55 7.52 15.78
C VAL A 258 20.81 6.77 14.68
N VAL A 259 19.58 7.16 14.35
CA VAL A 259 18.73 6.53 13.32
C VAL A 259 17.96 7.60 12.54
N SER A 260 17.93 7.52 11.21
CA SER A 260 17.20 8.49 10.38
C SER A 260 15.75 8.07 10.13
N GLY A 261 14.89 9.03 9.74
CA GLY A 261 13.50 8.71 9.42
C GLY A 261 13.39 7.70 8.28
N HIS A 262 14.28 7.76 7.29
CA HIS A 262 14.32 6.80 6.20
C HIS A 262 14.69 5.38 6.64
N THR A 263 15.54 5.21 7.65
CA THR A 263 15.77 3.88 8.24
C THR A 263 14.51 3.36 8.92
N ILE A 264 13.82 4.21 9.69
CA ILE A 264 12.60 3.84 10.42
C ILE A 264 11.47 3.51 9.44
N LYS A 265 11.37 4.24 8.33
CA LYS A 265 10.38 4.01 7.29
C LYS A 265 10.38 2.58 6.79
N HIS A 266 11.56 1.97 6.60
CA HIS A 266 11.66 0.61 6.10
C HIS A 266 11.07 -0.37 7.12
N LEU A 267 11.31 -0.13 8.41
CA LEU A 267 10.77 -0.96 9.49
C LEU A 267 9.23 -0.85 9.55
N PHE A 268 8.68 0.36 9.50
CA PHE A 268 7.22 0.56 9.47
C PHE A 268 6.62 -0.02 8.19
N ALA A 269 7.19 0.24 7.03
CA ALA A 269 6.72 -0.34 5.78
C ALA A 269 6.78 -1.89 5.79
N ALA A 270 7.77 -2.50 6.44
CA ALA A 270 7.86 -3.95 6.61
C ALA A 270 6.80 -4.53 7.55
N MET A 271 6.20 -3.72 8.44
CA MET A 271 5.07 -4.17 9.27
C MET A 271 3.81 -4.43 8.45
N VAL A 272 3.64 -3.78 7.29
CA VAL A 272 2.49 -4.02 6.40
C VAL A 272 2.39 -5.49 5.99
N PRO A 273 3.38 -6.11 5.34
CA PRO A 273 3.32 -7.54 5.02
C PRO A 273 3.29 -8.43 6.27
N VAL A 274 3.85 -8.02 7.42
CA VAL A 274 3.74 -8.79 8.67
C VAL A 274 2.28 -8.91 9.11
N PHE A 275 1.55 -7.80 9.18
CA PHE A 275 0.14 -7.81 9.56
C PHE A 275 -0.73 -8.52 8.54
N LEU A 276 -0.43 -8.42 7.25
CA LEU A 276 -1.13 -9.19 6.22
C LEU A 276 -0.87 -10.69 6.37
N THR A 277 0.36 -11.12 6.63
CA THR A 277 0.67 -12.52 6.93
C THR A 277 -0.08 -13.03 8.16
N LEU A 278 -0.15 -12.24 9.25
CA LEU A 278 -0.91 -12.60 10.45
C LEU A 278 -2.42 -12.68 10.18
N MET A 279 -2.96 -11.75 9.39
CA MET A 279 -4.35 -11.79 8.94
C MET A 279 -4.62 -13.08 8.15
N LEU A 280 -3.76 -13.41 7.19
CA LEU A 280 -3.88 -14.63 6.38
C LEU A 280 -3.79 -15.91 7.22
N ALA A 281 -2.94 -15.93 8.24
CA ALA A 281 -2.78 -17.08 9.13
C ALA A 281 -3.99 -17.30 10.06
N LYS A 282 -4.67 -16.22 10.46
CA LYS A 282 -5.79 -16.26 11.43
C LYS A 282 -7.16 -16.25 10.78
N ARG A 283 -7.26 -15.95 9.49
CA ARG A 283 -8.56 -15.83 8.81
C ARG A 283 -9.22 -17.17 8.62
N SER A 284 -10.54 -17.11 8.51
CA SER A 284 -11.43 -18.19 8.13
C SER A 284 -12.49 -17.63 7.18
N ILE A 285 -13.21 -18.50 6.46
CA ILE A 285 -14.32 -18.06 5.60
C ILE A 285 -15.38 -17.39 6.49
N ALA A 286 -15.79 -16.18 6.12
CA ALA A 286 -16.81 -15.46 6.85
C ALA A 286 -18.18 -16.17 6.68
N PRO A 287 -18.88 -16.50 7.78
CA PRO A 287 -20.16 -17.22 7.70
C PRO A 287 -21.26 -16.37 7.05
N GLU A 288 -21.20 -15.05 7.22
CA GLU A 288 -22.10 -14.09 6.58
C GLU A 288 -21.32 -12.95 5.93
N ARG A 289 -21.67 -12.61 4.69
CA ARG A 289 -21.04 -11.53 3.93
C ARG A 289 -21.66 -10.18 4.28
N GLN A 290 -21.19 -9.56 5.36
CA GLN A 290 -21.57 -8.20 5.76
C GLN A 290 -20.38 -7.23 5.67
N SER A 291 -20.58 -6.06 5.07
CA SER A 291 -19.55 -5.03 5.01
C SER A 291 -19.32 -4.36 6.38
N LEU A 292 -18.11 -3.84 6.61
CA LEU A 292 -17.80 -3.16 7.88
C LEU A 292 -18.73 -1.98 8.12
N LEU A 293 -19.09 -1.22 7.08
CA LEU A 293 -20.07 -0.13 7.17
C LEU A 293 -21.42 -0.61 7.72
N LYS A 294 -21.91 -1.76 7.25
CA LYS A 294 -23.18 -2.33 7.72
C LYS A 294 -23.06 -2.78 9.17
N THR A 295 -21.98 -3.48 9.52
CA THR A 295 -21.70 -3.93 10.88
C THR A 295 -21.64 -2.74 11.85
N TRP A 296 -20.90 -1.70 11.51
CA TRP A 296 -20.79 -0.49 12.33
C TRP A 296 -22.11 0.24 12.48
N LYS A 297 -22.92 0.32 11.41
CA LYS A 297 -24.26 0.91 11.48
C LYS A 297 -25.16 0.15 12.46
N ILE A 298 -25.12 -1.18 12.45
CA ILE A 298 -25.89 -2.03 13.38
C ILE A 298 -25.39 -1.82 14.82
N SER A 299 -24.08 -1.88 15.04
CA SER A 299 -23.49 -1.64 16.37
C SER A 299 -23.83 -0.25 16.92
N TRP A 300 -23.85 0.78 16.07
CA TRP A 300 -24.22 2.13 16.47
C TRP A 300 -25.69 2.24 16.87
N ILE A 301 -26.60 1.57 16.15
CA ILE A 301 -28.03 1.51 16.50
C ILE A 301 -28.20 0.84 17.87
N HIS A 302 -27.57 -0.32 18.08
CA HIS A 302 -27.66 -1.06 19.34
C HIS A 302 -27.05 -0.28 20.53
N TYR A 303 -25.95 0.43 20.32
CA TYR A 303 -25.38 1.33 21.32
C TYR A 303 -26.34 2.48 21.67
N LYS A 304 -27.04 3.04 20.68
CA LYS A 304 -28.04 4.09 20.91
C LYS A 304 -29.24 3.56 21.70
N GLU A 305 -29.74 2.37 21.36
CA GLU A 305 -30.86 1.70 22.03
C GLU A 305 -30.51 1.36 23.49
N SER A 306 -29.38 0.71 23.75
CA SER A 306 -28.92 0.40 25.11
C SER A 306 -28.72 1.66 25.97
N ARG A 307 -28.22 2.76 25.39
CA ARG A 307 -28.12 4.04 26.12
C ARG A 307 -29.51 4.63 26.45
N VAL A 308 -30.51 4.45 25.60
CA VAL A 308 -31.88 4.87 25.88
C VAL A 308 -32.50 4.02 26.98
N GLU A 309 -32.30 2.70 26.95
CA GLU A 309 -32.75 1.77 28.01
C GLU A 309 -32.09 2.07 29.37
N VAL A 310 -30.78 2.33 29.40
CA VAL A 310 -30.08 2.72 30.64
C VAL A 310 -30.62 4.04 31.18
N LYS A 311 -30.91 5.02 30.30
CA LYS A 311 -31.53 6.27 30.74
C LYS A 311 -32.95 6.07 31.27
N SER A 312 -33.80 5.30 30.59
CA SER A 312 -35.16 5.03 31.05
C SER A 312 -35.18 4.25 32.38
N SER A 313 -34.28 3.28 32.55
CA SER A 313 -34.09 2.56 33.81
C SER A 313 -33.63 3.47 34.97
N ASN A 314 -32.77 4.46 34.68
CA ASN A 314 -32.34 5.41 35.70
C ASN A 314 -33.48 6.36 36.09
N TYR A 315 -34.31 6.80 35.14
CA TYR A 315 -35.50 7.61 35.47
C TYR A 315 -36.51 6.83 36.32
N SER A 316 -36.80 5.57 36.00
CA SER A 316 -37.72 4.75 36.80
C SER A 316 -37.19 4.44 38.20
N GLN A 317 -35.87 4.29 38.39
CA GLN A 317 -35.26 4.16 39.72
C GLN A 317 -35.31 5.48 40.53
N ILE A 318 -35.12 6.63 39.88
CA ILE A 318 -35.22 7.94 40.55
C ILE A 318 -36.66 8.20 40.98
N ASP A 319 -37.65 7.95 40.12
CA ASP A 319 -39.07 8.14 40.47
C ASP A 319 -39.52 7.18 41.59
N ALA A 320 -38.98 5.96 41.66
CA ALA A 320 -39.28 5.02 42.74
C ALA A 320 -38.65 5.42 44.10
N SER A 321 -37.55 6.19 44.10
CA SER A 321 -36.86 6.64 45.33
C SER A 321 -37.36 7.98 45.89
N ILE A 322 -38.16 8.72 45.12
CA ILE A 322 -38.83 9.96 45.56
C ILE A 322 -40.24 9.67 46.13
N GLY A 323 -40.70 8.41 46.05
CA GLY A 323 -42.05 7.98 46.36
C GLY A 323 -42.27 7.26 47.70
N GLU A 324 -41.36 7.36 48.68
CA GLU A 324 -41.63 6.87 50.05
C GLU A 324 -41.64 8.05 51.05
N PRO A 325 -42.76 8.28 51.77
CA PRO A 325 -42.96 9.41 52.71
C PRO A 325 -42.24 9.26 54.05
#